data_AF-A0AAV1CKC6-F1
#
_entry.id   AF-A0AAV1CKC6-F1
#
_cell.length_a   1.000
_cell.length_b   1.000
_cell.length_c   1.000
_cell.angle_alpha   90.00
_cell.angle_beta   90.00
_cell.angle_gamma   90.00
#
_symmetry.space_group_name_H-M   'P 1'
#
loop_
_entity.id
_entity.type
_entity.pdbx_description
1 polymer ?
#
loop_
_entity_poly.entity_id
_entity_poly.type
_entity_poly.pdbx_seq_one_letter_code
_entity_poly.pdbx_strand_id
1 'polypeptide(L)'
;MIRSADPVVPEKPNDVQEVPEEAYLAAQRYIVDINGLVPTKSIHFNIVVRVMTIWKMYDTQNKKDVKSLELSLIDAQGSKIQATMPARIMKDFVKYFKDEGFAGGCHVLITVLT
;
A
#
# COMPACT_ATOMS: atom_id res chain seq x y z
N MET A 1 33.13 -2.43 -44.60
CA MET A 1 33.41 -3.14 -43.33
C MET A 1 32.75 -2.35 -42.21
N ILE A 2 31.60 -2.81 -41.72
CA ILE A 2 30.81 -2.11 -40.68
C ILE A 2 31.23 -2.68 -39.33
N ARG A 3 31.61 -1.81 -38.40
CA ARG A 3 32.00 -2.18 -37.02
C ARG A 3 30.74 -2.55 -36.24
N SER A 4 30.74 -3.74 -35.64
CA SER A 4 29.69 -4.20 -34.71
C SER A 4 29.65 -3.27 -33.50
N ALA A 5 28.47 -2.73 -33.19
CA ALA A 5 28.23 -2.03 -31.93
C ALA A 5 27.97 -3.07 -30.83
N ASP A 6 28.68 -2.95 -29.71
CA ASP A 6 28.45 -3.77 -28.53
C ASP A 6 27.05 -3.51 -27.93
N PRO A 7 26.39 -4.52 -27.35
CA PRO A 7 25.06 -4.36 -26.78
C PRO A 7 25.10 -3.48 -25.52
N VAL A 8 24.30 -2.42 -25.51
CA VAL A 8 24.01 -1.62 -24.30
C VAL A 8 23.25 -2.52 -23.33
N VAL A 9 23.92 -2.94 -22.26
CA VAL A 9 23.28 -3.62 -21.13
C VAL A 9 22.41 -2.59 -20.40
N PRO A 10 21.09 -2.82 -20.24
CA PRO A 10 20.27 -1.90 -19.46
C PRO A 10 20.71 -1.94 -18.00
N GLU A 11 21.11 -0.78 -17.47
CA GLU A 11 21.36 -0.60 -16.04
C GLU A 11 20.09 -0.97 -15.26
N LYS A 12 20.28 -1.81 -14.23
CA LYS A 12 19.21 -2.29 -13.36
C LYS A 12 18.46 -1.09 -12.75
N PRO A 13 17.11 -1.08 -12.72
CA PRO A 13 16.40 -0.12 -11.90
C PRO A 13 16.39 -0.59 -10.44
N ASN A 14 16.27 0.40 -9.56
CA ASN A 14 15.98 0.31 -8.13
C ASN A 14 17.21 0.35 -7.22
N ASP A 15 17.73 1.57 -7.06
CA ASP A 15 18.06 2.06 -5.73
C ASP A 15 16.85 1.80 -4.82
N VAL A 16 16.93 0.76 -4.01
CA VAL A 16 16.06 0.62 -2.84
C VAL A 16 16.44 1.80 -1.96
N GLN A 17 15.61 2.84 -1.96
CA GLN A 17 15.78 3.97 -1.06
C GLN A 17 15.70 3.41 0.37
N GLU A 18 16.86 3.20 1.01
CA GLU A 18 16.92 2.76 2.40
C GLU A 18 16.20 3.81 3.25
N VAL A 19 15.08 3.40 3.84
CA VAL A 19 14.34 4.25 4.77
C VAL A 19 15.24 4.49 5.97
N PRO A 20 15.52 5.75 6.37
CA PRO A 20 16.37 6.04 7.52
C PRO A 20 15.89 5.27 8.76
N GLU A 21 16.81 4.60 9.44
CA GLU A 21 16.50 3.72 10.59
C GLU A 21 15.68 4.44 11.67
N GLU A 22 15.90 5.75 11.86
CA GLU A 22 15.10 6.58 12.77
C GLU A 22 13.64 6.73 12.35
N ALA A 23 13.36 6.85 11.05
CA ALA A 23 11.99 6.88 10.51
C ALA A 23 11.31 5.52 10.63
N TYR A 24 12.07 4.44 10.46
CA TYR A 24 11.61 3.07 10.68
C TYR A 24 11.25 2.82 12.16
N LEU A 25 12.12 3.21 13.10
CA LEU A 25 11.91 3.10 14.54
C LEU A 25 10.76 4.02 15.03
N ALA A 26 10.60 5.22 14.47
CA ALA A 26 9.47 6.09 14.76
C ALA A 26 8.14 5.50 14.27
N ALA A 27 8.13 4.84 13.11
CA ALA A 27 6.96 4.14 12.59
C ALA A 27 6.61 2.88 13.41
N GLN A 28 7.60 2.22 14.01
CA GLN A 28 7.40 1.07 14.89
C GLN A 28 6.67 1.39 16.20
N ARG A 29 6.69 2.64 16.67
CA ARG A 29 6.11 3.03 17.98
C ARG A 29 4.60 2.82 18.10
N TYR A 30 3.88 2.60 17.00
CA TYR A 30 2.44 2.32 17.00
C TYR A 30 2.06 1.20 16.04
N ILE A 31 2.90 0.19 15.87
CA ILE A 31 2.49 -1.04 15.19
C ILE A 31 1.57 -1.82 16.13
N VAL A 32 0.30 -1.94 15.75
CA VAL A 32 -0.71 -2.68 16.51
C VAL A 32 -1.42 -3.70 15.63
N ASP A 33 -2.00 -4.72 16.26
CA ASP A 33 -2.93 -5.62 15.59
C ASP A 33 -4.28 -4.92 15.38
N ILE A 34 -5.14 -5.44 14.49
CA ILE A 34 -6.43 -4.81 14.17
C ILE A 34 -7.29 -4.65 15.43
N ASN A 35 -7.28 -5.63 16.33
CA ASN A 35 -8.07 -5.57 17.57
C ASN A 35 -7.56 -4.51 18.56
N GLY A 36 -6.35 -4.00 18.38
CA GLY A 36 -5.79 -2.90 19.17
C GLY A 36 -6.18 -1.51 18.67
N LEU A 37 -6.89 -1.43 17.53
CA LEU A 37 -7.37 -0.16 17.00
C LEU A 37 -8.46 0.42 17.90
N VAL A 38 -8.28 1.68 18.29
CA VAL A 38 -9.23 2.42 19.12
C VAL A 38 -9.61 3.73 18.43
N PRO A 39 -10.90 4.10 18.35
CA PRO A 39 -11.33 5.36 17.74
C PRO A 39 -10.74 6.56 18.47
N THR A 40 -9.91 7.36 17.80
CA THR A 40 -9.20 8.49 18.42
C THR A 40 -8.96 9.63 17.44
N LYS A 41 -9.31 10.85 17.82
CA LYS A 41 -9.26 12.02 16.91
C LYS A 41 -7.84 12.45 16.46
N SER A 42 -6.78 11.89 17.02
CA SER A 42 -5.43 12.45 16.87
C SER A 42 -4.30 11.43 16.87
N ILE A 43 -4.61 10.12 16.91
CA ILE A 43 -3.58 9.07 16.90
C ILE A 43 -3.65 8.36 15.57
N HIS A 44 -2.48 8.15 14.99
CA HIS A 44 -2.29 7.35 13.80
C HIS A 44 -1.72 6.01 14.23
N PHE A 45 -2.41 4.93 13.85
CA PHE A 45 -1.93 3.57 14.09
C PHE A 45 -1.30 3.01 12.84
N ASN A 46 -0.19 2.30 12.98
CA ASN A 46 0.37 1.51 11.91
C ASN A 46 -0.08 0.06 12.11
N ILE A 47 -0.54 -0.60 11.05
CA ILE A 47 -0.92 -2.02 11.10
C ILE A 47 -0.25 -2.76 9.96
N VAL A 48 0.20 -3.98 10.23
CA VAL A 48 0.72 -4.89 9.22
C VAL A 48 -0.39 -5.84 8.82
N VAL A 49 -0.86 -5.72 7.58
CA VAL A 49 -2.02 -6.46 7.10
C VAL A 49 -1.81 -6.97 5.69
N ARG A 50 -2.44 -8.11 5.39
CA ARG A 50 -2.57 -8.63 4.03
C ARG A 50 -3.83 -8.06 3.40
N VAL A 51 -3.69 -7.51 2.18
CA VAL A 51 -4.85 -7.09 1.39
C VAL A 51 -5.50 -8.32 0.75
N MET A 52 -6.76 -8.57 1.12
CA MET A 52 -7.53 -9.72 0.64
C MET A 52 -8.31 -9.39 -0.62
N THR A 53 -9.05 -8.28 -0.61
CA THR A 53 -9.87 -7.84 -1.74
C THR A 53 -9.84 -6.33 -1.88
N ILE A 54 -9.88 -5.85 -3.13
CA ILE A 54 -9.97 -4.44 -3.47
C ILE A 54 -11.23 -4.22 -4.31
N TRP A 55 -12.12 -3.35 -3.85
CA TRP A 55 -13.32 -2.93 -4.57
C TRP A 55 -13.17 -1.47 -4.98
N LYS A 56 -13.49 -1.16 -6.23
CA LYS A 56 -13.48 0.23 -6.74
C LYS A 56 -14.83 0.86 -6.50
N MET A 57 -14.83 1.99 -5.80
CA MET A 57 -16.01 2.82 -5.61
C MET A 57 -15.98 3.97 -6.61
N TYR A 58 -16.97 4.00 -7.49
CA TYR A 58 -17.11 5.03 -8.52
C TYR A 58 -17.94 6.20 -8.01
N ASP A 59 -17.69 7.38 -8.55
CA ASP A 59 -18.59 8.51 -8.32
C ASP A 59 -19.98 8.23 -8.91
N THR A 60 -21.03 8.62 -8.19
CA THR A 60 -22.43 8.42 -8.60
C THR A 60 -22.81 9.29 -9.80
N GLN A 61 -22.15 10.44 -9.98
CA GLN A 61 -22.39 11.37 -11.09
C GLN A 61 -21.50 11.09 -12.30
N ASN A 62 -20.27 10.61 -12.07
CA ASN A 62 -19.33 10.24 -13.14
C ASN A 62 -18.76 8.84 -12.92
N LYS A 63 -19.40 7.83 -13.51
CA LYS A 63 -18.99 6.41 -13.41
C LYS A 63 -17.61 6.10 -14.00
N LYS A 64 -16.93 7.08 -14.63
CA LYS A 64 -15.56 6.92 -15.14
C LYS A 64 -14.50 7.22 -14.08
N ASP A 65 -14.85 7.97 -13.03
CA ASP A 65 -13.92 8.38 -11.98
C ASP A 65 -14.07 7.51 -10.73
N VAL A 66 -12.96 6.88 -10.31
CA VAL A 66 -12.89 6.12 -9.07
C VAL A 66 -12.69 7.11 -7.92
N LYS A 67 -13.65 7.18 -7.00
CA LYS A 67 -13.67 8.10 -5.86
C LYS A 67 -12.92 7.54 -4.65
N SER A 68 -12.99 6.23 -4.46
CA SER A 68 -12.29 5.54 -3.38
C SER A 68 -12.10 4.06 -3.70
N LEU A 69 -11.22 3.40 -2.95
CA LEU A 69 -11.13 1.95 -2.89
C LEU A 69 -11.65 1.46 -1.54
N GLU A 70 -12.46 0.41 -1.54
CA GLU A 70 -12.72 -0.37 -0.34
C GLU A 70 -11.77 -1.56 -0.31
N LEU A 71 -11.11 -1.73 0.83
CA LEU A 71 -10.11 -2.75 1.07
C LEU A 71 -10.62 -3.69 2.17
N SER A 72 -10.55 -4.99 1.93
CA SER A 72 -10.64 -5.97 3.01
C SER A 72 -9.23 -6.36 3.41
N LEU A 73 -8.92 -6.17 4.68
CA LEU A 73 -7.61 -6.35 5.27
C LEU A 73 -7.67 -7.45 6.33
N ILE A 74 -6.63 -8.28 6.41
CA ILE A 74 -6.48 -9.30 7.46
C ILE A 74 -5.10 -9.18 8.11
N ASP A 75 -5.01 -9.23 9.43
CA ASP A 75 -3.73 -9.25 10.14
C ASP A 75 -3.20 -10.68 10.35
N ALA A 76 -2.02 -10.80 10.95
CA ALA A 76 -1.39 -12.09 11.25
C ALA A 76 -2.21 -12.96 12.24
N GLN A 77 -3.07 -12.34 13.06
CA GLN A 77 -3.96 -13.05 13.99
C GLN A 77 -5.24 -13.57 13.31
N GLY A 78 -5.47 -13.21 12.04
CA GLY A 78 -6.68 -13.55 11.30
C GLY A 78 -7.84 -12.58 11.54
N SER A 79 -7.61 -11.49 12.26
CA SER A 79 -8.59 -10.42 12.47
C SER A 79 -8.80 -9.68 11.16
N LYS A 80 -10.02 -9.23 10.90
CA LYS A 80 -10.39 -8.58 9.64
C LYS A 80 -10.94 -7.19 9.87
N ILE A 81 -10.58 -6.26 8.98
CA ILE A 81 -11.16 -4.91 8.95
C ILE A 81 -11.46 -4.50 7.50
N GLN A 82 -12.51 -3.70 7.34
CA GLN A 82 -12.79 -2.99 6.10
C GLN A 82 -12.29 -1.56 6.22
N ALA A 83 -11.54 -1.11 5.22
CA ALA A 83 -10.97 0.23 5.17
C ALA A 83 -11.28 0.90 3.84
N THR A 84 -11.54 2.21 3.89
CA THR A 84 -11.79 3.02 2.70
C THR A 84 -10.61 3.93 2.43
N MET A 85 -10.03 3.78 1.24
CA MET A 85 -8.95 4.62 0.76
C MET A 85 -9.49 5.70 -0.19
N PRO A 86 -9.29 7.00 0.11
CA PRO A 86 -9.71 8.08 -0.78
C PRO A 86 -8.83 8.16 -2.04
N ALA A 87 -9.41 8.62 -3.15
CA ALA A 87 -8.74 8.71 -4.46
C ALA A 87 -7.39 9.45 -4.45
N ARG A 88 -7.18 10.41 -3.54
CA ARG A 88 -5.93 11.18 -3.43
C ARG A 88 -4.69 10.31 -3.19
N ILE A 89 -4.85 9.20 -2.45
CA ILE A 89 -3.78 8.26 -2.09
C ILE A 89 -3.81 6.97 -2.93
N MET A 90 -4.84 6.82 -3.76
CA MET A 90 -5.06 5.63 -4.57
C MET A 90 -4.02 5.47 -5.69
N LYS A 91 -3.54 6.57 -6.30
CA LYS A 91 -2.64 6.50 -7.47
C LYS A 91 -1.34 5.79 -7.12
N ASP A 92 -0.74 6.15 -5.99
CA ASP A 92 0.53 5.57 -5.54
C ASP A 92 0.33 4.13 -5.04
N PHE A 93 -0.77 3.89 -4.32
CA PHE A 93 -1.13 2.55 -3.85
C PHE A 93 -1.33 1.57 -5.00
N VAL A 94 -2.16 1.91 -6.01
CA VAL A 94 -2.46 1.02 -7.14
C VAL A 94 -1.24 0.74 -8.00
N LYS A 95 -0.30 1.70 -8.14
CA LYS A 95 0.97 1.48 -8.83
C LYS A 95 1.76 0.36 -8.16
N TYR A 96 1.88 0.41 -6.83
CA TYR A 96 2.59 -0.59 -6.03
C TYR A 96 2.03 -2.02 -6.25
N PHE A 97 0.71 -2.19 -6.29
CA PHE A 97 0.11 -3.52 -6.51
C PHE A 97 0.16 -4.02 -7.97
N LYS A 98 0.26 -3.12 -8.94
CA LYS A 98 0.39 -3.51 -10.36
C LYS A 98 1.78 -4.04 -10.67
N ASP A 99 2.80 -3.44 -10.07
CA ASP A 99 4.19 -3.76 -10.35
C ASP A 99 4.63 -5.08 -9.70
N GLU A 100 4.08 -5.44 -8.53
CA GLU A 100 4.40 -6.71 -7.85
C GLU A 100 3.53 -7.90 -8.28
N GLY A 101 2.51 -7.67 -9.11
CA GLY A 101 1.53 -8.69 -9.47
C GLY A 101 0.65 -9.09 -8.28
N PHE A 102 -0.63 -8.73 -8.32
CA PHE A 102 -1.62 -9.09 -7.30
C PHE A 102 -1.95 -10.60 -7.36
N ALA A 103 -0.98 -11.46 -7.04
CA ALA A 103 -1.14 -12.91 -7.09
C ALA A 103 -1.23 -13.54 -5.68
N GLY A 104 -1.05 -12.78 -4.60
CA GLY A 104 -0.86 -13.42 -3.30
C GLY A 104 -1.04 -12.60 -2.05
N GLY A 105 -1.66 -11.42 -2.10
CA GLY A 105 -1.86 -10.57 -0.91
C GLY A 105 -0.53 -10.08 -0.34
N CYS A 106 -0.15 -8.86 -0.73
CA CYS A 106 1.00 -8.18 -0.18
C CYS A 106 0.72 -7.80 1.29
N HIS A 107 1.71 -7.99 2.16
CA HIS A 107 1.68 -7.43 3.51
C HIS A 107 2.07 -5.97 3.41
N VAL A 108 1.17 -5.09 3.78
CA VAL A 108 1.38 -3.64 3.72
C VAL A 108 1.31 -3.05 5.12
N LEU A 109 2.17 -2.07 5.36
CA LEU A 109 2.05 -1.18 6.50
C LEU A 109 1.05 -0.09 6.13
N ILE A 110 -0.11 -0.07 6.79
CA ILE A 110 -1.12 0.97 6.58
C ILE A 110 -1.20 1.84 7.82
N THR A 111 -1.18 3.15 7.61
CA THR A 111 -1.51 4.12 8.65
C THR A 111 -3.02 4.35 8.65
N VAL A 112 -3.67 3.97 9.75
CA VAL A 112 -5.12 4.12 9.93
C VAL A 112 -5.41 5.34 10.81
N LEU A 113 -6.32 6.19 10.31
CA LEU A 113 -6.99 7.24 11.08
C LEU A 113 -8.29 6.65 11.61
N THR A 114 -8.44 6.60 12.92
CA THR A 114 -9.56 5.93 13.64
C THR A 114 -10.53 6.92 14.27
#